data_AF-A0A958GQT4-F1
#
_entry.id   AF-A0A958GQT4-F1
#
_cell.length_a   1.000
_cell.length_b   1.000
_cell.length_c   1.000
_cell.angle_alpha   90.00
_cell.angle_beta   90.00
_cell.angle_gamma   90.00
#
_symmetry.space_group_name_H-M   'P 1'
#
loop_
_entity.id
_entity.type
_entity.pdbx_description
1 polymer ?
#
loop_
_entity_poly.entity_id
_entity_poly.type
_entity_poly.pdbx_seq_one_letter_code
_entity_poly.pdbx_strand_id
1 'polypeptide(L)'
;MALTDAEIRPPEYNEGKERALQKDLDWLRAKISGFVDVDCPACDGEHREHEFEKFGFSFVRCLNCATVYMSPRASAATLAEFYATSELYKFWNEFIFPSSDAVRREKIFIPRIRRVLEICQRFDVPRELLIEVGAGHGIFCDELRKRKEFRRVLAIEPATALAAHCRSLGIETIESVIENITLDSAADVIVSFEVLEHLFSPREFLLQCATLQDVGGLLVLTCPNYQGFDIQTLGDASDSLDAEHINLFNPWSLPQLVRTCGYEVLECTTPGELDADIVRQKVLRGELVLTRYPFLHKVLIDDWHDLGNSFQRFLRENRMSSHMWLAARRAAVDPKLS
;
A
#
# COMPACT_ATOMS: atom_id res chain seq x y z
N MET A 1 5.27 -1.90 23.60
CA MET A 1 5.93 -3.08 23.00
C MET A 1 5.92 -2.88 21.50
N ALA A 2 7.03 -3.14 20.81
CA ALA A 2 7.10 -2.96 19.34
C ALA A 2 6.07 -3.85 18.64
N LEU A 3 5.59 -3.43 17.47
CA LEU A 3 4.80 -4.28 16.58
C LEU A 3 5.70 -5.42 16.08
N THR A 4 5.17 -6.64 16.01
CA THR A 4 5.85 -7.77 15.36
C THR A 4 4.98 -8.33 14.25
N ASP A 5 5.62 -8.98 13.29
CA ASP A 5 4.92 -9.56 12.15
C ASP A 5 3.86 -10.59 12.55
N ALA A 6 4.20 -11.46 13.51
CA ALA A 6 3.32 -12.53 13.98
C ALA A 6 2.05 -12.02 14.66
N GLU A 7 2.04 -10.79 15.20
CA GLU A 7 0.84 -10.21 15.82
C GLU A 7 -0.19 -9.74 14.78
N ILE A 8 0.22 -9.48 13.54
CA ILE A 8 -0.66 -9.03 12.45
C ILE A 8 -0.84 -10.07 11.34
N ARG A 9 0.04 -11.07 11.29
CA ARG A 9 -0.01 -12.25 10.43
C ARG A 9 0.23 -13.50 11.29
N PRO A 10 -0.77 -13.95 12.05
CA PRO A 10 -0.60 -15.07 12.98
C PRO A 10 -0.19 -16.37 12.24
N PRO A 11 0.88 -17.06 12.68
CA PRO A 11 1.43 -18.23 11.96
C PRO A 11 0.45 -19.39 11.77
N GLU A 12 -0.55 -19.53 12.65
CA GLU A 12 -1.60 -20.55 12.57
C GLU A 12 -2.43 -20.48 11.29
N TYR A 13 -2.46 -19.32 10.62
CA TYR A 13 -3.20 -19.12 9.37
C TYR A 13 -2.35 -19.35 8.11
N ASN A 14 -1.05 -19.64 8.24
CA ASN A 14 -0.13 -19.74 7.11
C ASN A 14 -0.57 -20.79 6.08
N GLU A 15 -0.94 -22.00 6.52
CA GLU A 15 -1.37 -23.04 5.59
C GLU A 15 -2.67 -22.67 4.85
N GLY A 16 -3.61 -22.02 5.54
CA GLY A 16 -4.86 -21.58 4.93
C GLY A 16 -4.63 -20.48 3.90
N LYS A 17 -3.75 -19.53 4.24
CA LYS A 17 -3.30 -18.46 3.34
C LYS A 17 -2.64 -19.03 2.09
N GLU A 18 -1.71 -19.97 2.24
CA GLU A 18 -1.01 -20.59 1.11
C GLU A 18 -1.97 -21.35 0.18
N ARG A 19 -2.93 -22.11 0.74
CA ARG A 19 -3.97 -22.78 -0.05
C ARG A 19 -4.86 -21.78 -0.80
N ALA A 20 -5.24 -20.69 -0.16
CA ALA A 20 -6.08 -19.65 -0.78
C ALA A 20 -5.33 -18.92 -1.90
N LEU A 21 -4.06 -18.53 -1.63
CA LEU A 21 -3.16 -17.95 -2.62
C LEU A 21 -3.01 -18.88 -3.84
N GLN A 22 -2.80 -20.17 -3.64
CA GLN A 22 -2.63 -21.11 -4.75
C GLN A 22 -3.86 -21.17 -5.67
N LYS A 23 -5.08 -21.11 -5.13
CA LYS A 23 -6.32 -21.03 -5.94
C LYS A 23 -6.37 -19.76 -6.78
N ASP A 24 -5.99 -18.63 -6.19
CA ASP A 24 -5.97 -17.33 -6.86
C ASP A 24 -4.91 -17.28 -7.96
N LEU A 25 -3.74 -17.85 -7.71
CA LEU A 25 -2.68 -18.00 -8.72
C LEU A 25 -3.14 -18.87 -9.89
N ASP A 26 -3.78 -20.00 -9.63
CA ASP A 26 -4.28 -20.89 -10.69
C ASP A 26 -5.39 -20.21 -11.50
N TRP A 27 -6.26 -19.44 -10.84
CA TRP A 27 -7.30 -18.65 -11.50
C TRP A 27 -6.70 -17.57 -12.42
N LEU A 28 -5.67 -16.86 -11.97
CA LEU A 28 -4.98 -15.83 -12.76
C LEU A 28 -4.24 -16.45 -13.95
N ARG A 29 -3.48 -17.52 -13.73
CA ARG A 29 -2.74 -18.24 -14.79
C ARG A 29 -3.67 -18.77 -15.87
N ALA A 30 -4.86 -19.26 -15.50
CA ALA A 30 -5.86 -19.72 -16.46
C ALA A 30 -6.36 -18.60 -17.39
N LYS A 31 -6.16 -17.32 -17.03
CA LYS A 31 -6.57 -16.14 -17.80
C LYS A 31 -5.40 -15.36 -18.41
N ILE A 32 -4.17 -15.90 -18.34
CA ILE A 32 -2.96 -15.21 -18.80
C ILE A 32 -3.01 -14.78 -20.28
N SER A 33 -3.76 -15.50 -21.12
CA SER A 33 -3.95 -15.15 -22.53
C SER A 33 -4.73 -13.84 -22.75
N GLY A 34 -5.45 -13.36 -21.74
CA GLY A 34 -6.15 -12.07 -21.75
C GLY A 34 -5.36 -10.95 -21.07
N PHE A 35 -4.11 -11.18 -20.67
CA PHE A 35 -3.28 -10.16 -20.08
C PHE A 35 -2.83 -9.17 -21.15
N VAL A 36 -2.63 -7.92 -20.74
CA VAL A 36 -2.29 -6.79 -21.60
C VAL A 36 -0.94 -6.21 -21.21
N ASP A 37 -0.16 -5.81 -22.20
CA ASP A 37 1.01 -4.98 -21.97
C ASP A 37 0.60 -3.57 -21.59
N VAL A 38 1.36 -2.96 -20.69
CA VAL A 38 1.17 -1.57 -20.28
C VAL A 38 2.49 -0.83 -20.13
N ASP A 39 2.43 0.48 -20.30
CA ASP A 39 3.57 1.36 -20.02
C ASP A 39 3.80 1.51 -18.51
N CYS A 40 4.88 2.19 -18.15
CA CYS A 40 5.23 2.39 -16.74
C CYS A 40 4.10 3.12 -15.99
N PRO A 41 3.53 2.53 -14.91
CA PRO A 41 2.39 3.11 -14.18
C PRO A 41 2.74 4.39 -13.39
N ALA A 42 4.03 4.73 -13.27
CA ALA A 42 4.48 5.91 -12.56
C ALA A 42 4.83 7.11 -13.47
N CYS A 43 5.27 6.86 -14.70
CA CYS A 43 5.78 7.91 -15.58
C CYS A 43 5.38 7.77 -17.06
N ASP A 44 4.51 6.81 -17.40
CA ASP A 44 4.04 6.54 -18.76
C ASP A 44 5.17 6.21 -19.76
N GLY A 45 6.36 5.84 -19.26
CA GLY A 45 7.49 5.46 -20.09
C GLY A 45 7.37 4.05 -20.68
N GLU A 46 7.66 3.93 -21.98
CA GLU A 46 7.60 2.67 -22.75
C GLU A 46 8.86 1.80 -22.58
N HIS A 47 10.01 2.44 -22.30
CA HIS A 47 11.29 1.72 -22.19
C HIS A 47 11.42 1.00 -20.85
N ARG A 48 11.60 -0.31 -20.93
CA ARG A 48 11.65 -1.22 -19.79
C ARG A 48 12.58 -2.40 -20.07
N GLU A 49 13.07 -3.01 -19.01
CA GLU A 49 13.80 -4.27 -19.06
C GLU A 49 13.16 -5.29 -18.12
N HIS A 50 13.43 -6.58 -18.34
CA HIS A 50 13.00 -7.63 -17.45
C HIS A 50 13.70 -7.50 -16.09
N GLU A 51 12.94 -7.53 -14.99
CA GLU A 51 13.48 -7.51 -13.63
C GLU A 51 13.48 -8.91 -13.01
N PHE A 52 12.32 -9.56 -12.91
CA PHE A 52 12.19 -10.91 -12.37
C PHE A 52 10.89 -11.59 -12.84
N GLU A 53 10.80 -12.90 -12.63
CA GLU A 53 9.55 -13.66 -12.77
C GLU A 53 9.16 -14.25 -11.41
N LYS A 54 7.88 -14.12 -11.04
CA LYS A 54 7.36 -14.73 -9.82
C LYS A 54 5.95 -15.24 -10.05
N PHE A 55 5.66 -16.43 -9.53
CA PHE A 55 4.39 -17.13 -9.71
C PHE A 55 3.93 -17.33 -11.16
N GLY A 56 4.86 -17.29 -12.14
CA GLY A 56 4.54 -17.37 -13.56
C GLY A 56 4.11 -16.03 -14.18
N PHE A 57 4.33 -14.92 -13.49
CA PHE A 57 4.11 -13.57 -14.00
C PHE A 57 5.44 -12.84 -14.15
N SER A 58 5.54 -12.05 -15.23
CA SER A 58 6.75 -11.28 -15.53
C SER A 58 6.65 -9.87 -14.94
N PHE A 59 7.70 -9.45 -14.25
CA PHE A 59 7.87 -8.11 -13.75
C PHE A 59 9.00 -7.42 -14.51
N VAL A 60 8.73 -6.20 -14.95
CA VAL A 60 9.63 -5.37 -15.73
C VAL A 60 9.97 -4.10 -14.95
N ARG A 61 11.18 -3.56 -15.15
CA ARG A 61 11.65 -2.31 -14.56
C ARG A 61 11.70 -1.21 -15.61
N CYS A 62 11.06 -0.09 -15.32
CA CYS A 62 11.12 1.11 -16.15
C CYS A 62 12.53 1.71 -16.13
N LEU A 63 13.09 2.00 -17.31
CA LEU A 63 14.42 2.60 -17.44
C LEU A 63 14.45 4.10 -17.09
N ASN A 64 13.29 4.76 -17.00
CA ASN A 64 13.19 6.20 -16.72
C ASN A 64 13.08 6.50 -15.22
N CYS A 65 12.28 5.73 -14.47
CA CYS A 65 11.99 6.02 -13.05
C CYS A 65 12.21 4.82 -12.11
N ALA A 66 12.70 3.69 -12.63
CA ALA A 66 12.97 2.46 -11.88
C ALA A 66 11.75 1.87 -11.14
N THR A 67 10.52 2.24 -11.51
CA THR A 67 9.32 1.51 -11.06
C THR A 67 9.37 0.10 -11.62
N VAL A 68 9.13 -0.88 -10.77
CA VAL A 68 8.94 -2.27 -11.19
C VAL A 68 7.44 -2.56 -11.24
N TYR A 69 6.99 -3.29 -12.24
CA TYR A 69 5.57 -3.56 -12.43
C TYR A 69 5.35 -4.81 -13.25
N MET A 70 4.18 -5.43 -13.08
CA MET A 70 3.79 -6.59 -13.87
C MET A 70 3.45 -6.16 -15.29
N SER A 71 4.10 -6.77 -16.30
CA SER A 71 3.70 -6.65 -17.70
C SER A 71 4.13 -7.88 -18.50
N PRO A 72 3.23 -8.51 -19.26
CA PRO A 72 1.80 -8.20 -19.34
C PRO A 72 1.07 -8.49 -18.02
N ARG A 73 -0.04 -7.79 -17.75
CA ARG A 73 -0.86 -7.93 -16.53
C ARG A 73 -2.33 -8.15 -16.86
N ALA A 74 -3.10 -8.67 -15.90
CA ALA A 74 -4.55 -8.81 -16.06
C ALA A 74 -5.21 -7.47 -16.45
N SER A 75 -6.16 -7.53 -17.39
CA SER A 75 -6.93 -6.35 -17.79
C SER A 75 -7.71 -5.76 -16.60
N ALA A 76 -8.12 -4.49 -16.67
CA ALA A 76 -8.92 -3.86 -15.61
C ALA A 76 -10.17 -4.68 -15.24
N ALA A 77 -10.88 -5.23 -16.24
CA ALA A 77 -12.06 -6.07 -16.02
C ALA A 77 -11.70 -7.40 -15.33
N THR A 78 -10.59 -8.03 -15.74
CA THR A 78 -10.11 -9.27 -15.12
C THR A 78 -9.64 -9.06 -13.68
N LEU A 79 -8.98 -7.93 -13.39
CA LEU A 79 -8.59 -7.58 -12.02
C LEU A 79 -9.81 -7.30 -11.14
N ALA A 80 -10.83 -6.61 -11.65
CA ALA A 80 -12.07 -6.40 -10.92
C ALA A 80 -12.77 -7.74 -10.57
N GLU A 81 -12.82 -8.68 -11.53
CA GLU A 81 -13.32 -10.04 -11.29
C GLU A 81 -12.46 -10.80 -10.28
N PHE A 82 -11.13 -10.68 -10.37
CA PHE A 82 -10.18 -11.28 -9.44
C PHE A 82 -10.46 -10.82 -8.00
N TYR A 83 -10.49 -9.51 -7.74
CA TYR A 83 -10.75 -8.99 -6.39
C TYR A 83 -12.14 -9.36 -5.87
N ALA A 84 -13.16 -9.41 -6.73
CA ALA A 84 -14.50 -9.81 -6.33
C ALA A 84 -14.60 -11.31 -5.95
N THR A 85 -13.74 -12.15 -6.51
CA THR A 85 -13.83 -13.61 -6.36
C THR A 85 -12.68 -14.26 -5.61
N SER A 86 -11.61 -13.49 -5.31
CA SER A 86 -10.38 -13.96 -4.67
C SER A 86 -10.65 -14.74 -3.39
N GLU A 87 -10.07 -15.93 -3.32
CA GLU A 87 -10.11 -16.79 -2.15
C GLU A 87 -9.16 -16.28 -1.08
N LEU A 88 -8.03 -15.67 -1.47
CA LEU A 88 -7.08 -15.06 -0.54
C LEU A 88 -7.73 -13.89 0.21
N TYR A 89 -8.33 -12.92 -0.49
CA TYR A 89 -9.02 -11.80 0.16
C TYR A 89 -10.15 -12.26 1.08
N LYS A 90 -10.96 -13.24 0.65
CA LYS A 90 -11.98 -13.83 1.53
C LYS A 90 -11.35 -14.43 2.80
N PHE A 91 -10.27 -15.19 2.66
CA PHE A 91 -9.57 -15.80 3.79
C PHE A 91 -8.99 -14.75 4.75
N TRP A 92 -8.37 -13.69 4.23
CA TRP A 92 -7.90 -12.57 5.03
C TRP A 92 -9.04 -11.90 5.80
N ASN A 93 -10.17 -11.66 5.14
CA ASN A 93 -11.32 -10.98 5.73
C ASN A 93 -12.06 -11.82 6.77
N GLU A 94 -12.10 -13.14 6.62
CA GLU A 94 -12.79 -14.04 7.55
C GLU A 94 -11.93 -14.43 8.76
N PHE A 95 -10.61 -14.55 8.59
CA PHE A 95 -9.74 -15.14 9.61
C PHE A 95 -8.65 -14.19 10.13
N ILE A 96 -7.87 -13.56 9.24
CA ILE A 96 -6.66 -12.83 9.64
C ILE A 96 -6.98 -11.43 10.16
N PHE A 97 -7.80 -10.66 9.45
CA PHE A 97 -8.18 -9.31 9.90
C PHE A 97 -8.95 -9.35 11.23
N PRO A 98 -9.96 -10.21 11.42
CA PRO A 98 -10.67 -10.30 12.71
C PRO A 98 -9.78 -10.73 13.87
N SER A 99 -8.86 -11.69 13.66
CA SER A 99 -7.95 -12.16 14.72
C SER A 99 -6.91 -11.12 15.13
N SER A 100 -6.61 -10.16 14.25
CA SER A 100 -5.62 -9.11 14.49
C SER A 100 -6.21 -7.69 14.63
N ASP A 101 -7.53 -7.51 14.68
CA ASP A 101 -8.19 -6.18 14.72
C ASP A 101 -7.62 -5.30 15.84
N ALA A 102 -7.61 -5.80 17.09
CA ALA A 102 -7.18 -5.02 18.24
C ALA A 102 -5.73 -4.55 18.12
N VAL A 103 -4.84 -5.44 17.67
CA VAL A 103 -3.42 -5.12 17.45
C VAL A 103 -3.28 -4.10 16.32
N ARG A 104 -3.94 -4.31 15.17
CA ARG A 104 -3.89 -3.39 14.03
C ARG A 104 -4.43 -2.01 14.41
N ARG A 105 -5.53 -1.97 15.16
CA ARG A 105 -6.13 -0.73 15.67
C ARG A 105 -5.13 0.02 16.54
N GLU A 106 -4.56 -0.63 17.55
CA GLU A 106 -3.64 0.01 18.50
C GLU A 106 -2.30 0.42 17.86
N LYS A 107 -1.68 -0.50 17.11
CA LYS A 107 -0.29 -0.37 16.66
C LYS A 107 -0.13 0.14 15.23
N ILE A 108 -1.19 0.13 14.41
CA ILE A 108 -1.14 0.62 13.02
C ILE A 108 -2.06 1.83 12.84
N PHE A 109 -3.37 1.66 13.03
CA PHE A 109 -4.33 2.70 12.65
C PHE A 109 -4.33 3.92 13.58
N ILE A 110 -4.16 3.74 14.90
CA ILE A 110 -4.01 4.88 15.82
C ILE A 110 -2.75 5.73 15.48
N PRO A 111 -1.56 5.14 15.27
CA PRO A 111 -0.39 5.89 14.76
C PRO A 111 -0.64 6.58 13.42
N ARG A 112 -1.31 5.91 12.46
CA ARG A 112 -1.68 6.52 11.18
C ARG A 112 -2.58 7.74 11.36
N ILE A 113 -3.60 7.65 12.22
CA ILE A 113 -4.48 8.78 12.55
C ILE A 113 -3.67 9.95 13.12
N ARG A 114 -2.80 9.68 14.11
CA ARG A 114 -1.94 10.74 14.68
C ARG A 114 -1.11 11.40 13.59
N ARG A 115 -0.52 10.62 12.69
CA ARG A 115 0.29 11.14 11.59
C ARG A 115 -0.52 12.00 10.63
N VAL A 116 -1.72 11.57 10.24
CA VAL A 116 -2.63 12.37 9.38
C VAL A 116 -2.98 13.68 10.08
N LEU A 117 -3.33 13.66 11.37
CA LEU A 117 -3.67 14.87 12.13
C LEU A 117 -2.48 15.83 12.30
N GLU A 118 -1.28 15.31 12.54
CA GLU A 118 -0.05 16.10 12.58
C GLU A 118 0.19 16.82 11.24
N ILE A 119 0.00 16.13 10.12
CA ILE A 119 0.16 16.70 8.77
C ILE A 119 -0.92 17.77 8.53
N CYS A 120 -2.18 17.49 8.88
CA CYS A 120 -3.27 18.46 8.77
C CYS A 120 -2.97 19.73 9.58
N GLN A 121 -2.49 19.58 10.81
CA GLN A 121 -2.10 20.71 11.66
C GLN A 121 -0.91 21.47 11.08
N ARG A 122 0.12 20.77 10.60
CA ARG A 122 1.34 21.41 10.05
C ARG A 122 1.06 22.22 8.79
N PHE A 123 0.08 21.83 7.99
CA PHE A 123 -0.26 22.48 6.72
C PHE A 123 -1.58 23.24 6.74
N ASP A 124 -2.17 23.43 7.93
CA ASP A 124 -3.41 24.17 8.16
C ASP A 124 -4.56 23.70 7.26
N VAL A 125 -4.77 22.38 7.21
CA VAL A 125 -5.81 21.74 6.40
C VAL A 125 -7.10 21.70 7.23
N PRO A 126 -8.25 22.16 6.68
CA PRO A 126 -9.53 22.04 7.36
C PRO A 126 -9.90 20.59 7.66
N ARG A 127 -10.80 20.38 8.62
CA ARG A 127 -11.23 19.05 9.07
C ARG A 127 -12.74 18.87 8.96
N GLU A 128 -13.33 19.35 7.86
CA GLU A 128 -14.76 19.19 7.62
C GLU A 128 -15.06 17.80 7.04
N LEU A 129 -14.37 17.41 5.97
CA LEU A 129 -14.56 16.11 5.30
C LEU A 129 -13.24 15.37 5.08
N LEU A 130 -13.12 14.18 5.70
CA LEU A 130 -12.12 13.19 5.34
C LEU A 130 -12.75 12.04 4.56
N ILE A 131 -12.07 11.60 3.49
CA ILE A 131 -12.42 10.40 2.74
C ILE A 131 -11.29 9.36 2.86
N GLU A 132 -11.63 8.14 3.25
CA GLU A 132 -10.75 6.98 3.11
C GLU A 132 -11.17 6.18 1.87
N VAL A 133 -10.24 6.00 0.93
CA VAL A 133 -10.45 5.23 -0.30
C VAL A 133 -9.75 3.88 -0.19
N GLY A 134 -10.53 2.79 -0.32
CA GLY A 134 -10.10 1.44 0.01
C GLY A 134 -10.16 1.20 1.52
N ALA A 135 -11.28 1.52 2.15
CA ALA A 135 -11.39 1.51 3.61
C ALA A 135 -11.32 0.10 4.24
N GLY A 136 -11.52 -0.96 3.45
CA GLY A 136 -11.49 -2.34 3.91
C GLY A 136 -12.47 -2.56 5.08
N HIS A 137 -11.95 -3.01 6.23
CA HIS A 137 -12.77 -3.21 7.44
C HIS A 137 -13.21 -1.91 8.13
N GLY A 138 -12.77 -0.74 7.65
CA GLY A 138 -13.16 0.56 8.18
C GLY A 138 -12.55 0.91 9.53
N ILE A 139 -11.46 0.23 9.94
CA ILE A 139 -10.81 0.43 11.26
C ILE A 139 -10.34 1.89 11.42
N PHE A 140 -9.72 2.46 10.38
CA PHE A 140 -9.27 3.85 10.39
C PHE A 140 -10.45 4.82 10.50
N CYS A 141 -11.43 4.72 9.60
CA CYS A 141 -12.64 5.54 9.65
C CYS A 141 -13.38 5.45 11.00
N ASP A 142 -13.55 4.25 11.54
CA ASP A 142 -14.23 4.04 12.83
C ASP A 142 -13.48 4.73 13.98
N GLU A 143 -12.16 4.52 14.08
CA GLU A 143 -11.33 5.17 15.10
C GLU A 143 -11.35 6.70 14.97
N LEU A 144 -11.24 7.22 13.75
CA LEU A 144 -11.25 8.65 13.49
C LEU A 144 -12.59 9.28 13.87
N ARG A 145 -13.71 8.64 13.49
CA ARG A 145 -15.07 9.06 13.83
C ARG A 145 -15.29 9.07 15.34
N LYS A 146 -14.85 8.02 16.06
CA LYS A 146 -14.96 7.94 17.54
C LYS A 146 -14.23 9.08 18.24
N ARG A 147 -13.10 9.54 17.67
CA ARG A 147 -12.31 10.66 18.19
C ARG A 147 -12.92 12.04 17.86
N LYS A 148 -13.83 12.11 16.89
CA LYS A 148 -14.49 13.34 16.43
C LYS A 148 -13.51 14.42 15.96
N GLU A 149 -12.43 13.98 15.30
CA GLU A 149 -11.38 14.85 14.77
C GLU A 149 -11.78 15.55 13.45
N PHE A 150 -12.75 14.97 12.74
CA PHE A 150 -13.36 15.51 11.54
C PHE A 150 -14.88 15.59 11.72
N ARG A 151 -15.50 16.59 11.09
CA ARG A 151 -16.96 16.75 11.13
C ARG A 151 -17.68 15.61 10.41
N ARG A 152 -17.14 15.16 9.27
CA ARG A 152 -17.66 14.06 8.45
C ARG A 152 -16.51 13.16 8.02
N VAL A 153 -16.75 11.85 8.08
CA VAL A 153 -15.82 10.80 7.66
C VAL A 153 -16.57 9.89 6.71
N LEU A 154 -16.07 9.75 5.49
CA LEU A 154 -16.65 8.96 4.42
C LEU A 154 -15.69 7.86 3.99
N ALA A 155 -16.19 6.63 3.89
CA ALA A 155 -15.47 5.50 3.33
C ALA A 155 -15.90 5.24 1.89
N ILE A 156 -14.95 4.95 1.00
CA ILE A 156 -15.20 4.40 -0.33
C ILE A 156 -14.60 3.01 -0.35
N GLU A 157 -15.43 1.99 -0.53
CA GLU A 157 -15.03 0.58 -0.46
C GLU A 157 -15.81 -0.24 -1.49
N PRO A 158 -15.17 -0.80 -2.53
CA PRO A 158 -15.87 -1.53 -3.59
C PRO A 158 -16.37 -2.92 -3.16
N ALA A 159 -15.77 -3.58 -2.17
CA ALA A 159 -16.18 -4.92 -1.77
C ALA A 159 -17.45 -4.89 -0.92
N THR A 160 -18.55 -5.45 -1.44
CA THR A 160 -19.89 -5.44 -0.81
C THR A 160 -19.87 -5.86 0.67
N ALA A 161 -19.16 -6.93 1.01
CA ALA A 161 -19.08 -7.41 2.39
C ALA A 161 -18.37 -6.41 3.33
N LEU A 162 -17.29 -5.78 2.85
CA LEU A 162 -16.51 -4.81 3.62
C LEU A 162 -17.24 -3.47 3.73
N ALA A 163 -17.89 -3.02 2.65
CA ALA A 163 -18.75 -1.84 2.68
C ALA A 163 -19.93 -2.02 3.65
N ALA A 164 -20.55 -3.21 3.66
CA ALA A 164 -21.60 -3.55 4.63
C ALA A 164 -21.07 -3.56 6.07
N HIS A 165 -19.87 -4.10 6.29
CA HIS A 165 -19.20 -4.04 7.59
C HIS A 165 -18.96 -2.59 8.04
N CYS A 166 -18.43 -1.72 7.17
CA CYS A 166 -18.25 -0.29 7.47
C CYS A 166 -19.57 0.38 7.88
N ARG A 167 -20.65 0.14 7.12
CA ARG A 167 -21.99 0.63 7.47
C ARG A 167 -22.48 0.10 8.82
N SER A 168 -22.20 -1.16 9.14
CA SER A 168 -22.57 -1.76 10.44
C SER A 168 -21.87 -1.09 11.63
N LEU A 169 -20.67 -0.55 11.42
CA LEU A 169 -19.96 0.27 12.41
C LEU A 169 -20.55 1.69 12.53
N GLY A 170 -21.46 2.07 11.63
CA GLY A 170 -22.04 3.41 11.53
C GLY A 170 -21.11 4.41 10.82
N ILE A 171 -20.26 3.92 9.93
CA ILE A 171 -19.45 4.75 9.02
C ILE A 171 -20.29 5.07 7.78
N GLU A 172 -20.30 6.33 7.37
CA GLU A 172 -20.88 6.70 6.07
C GLU A 172 -20.03 6.07 4.96
N THR A 173 -20.63 5.22 4.12
CA THR A 173 -19.87 4.38 3.19
C THR A 173 -20.53 4.34 1.81
N ILE A 174 -19.75 4.60 0.77
CA ILE A 174 -20.14 4.39 -0.62
C ILE A 174 -19.52 3.09 -1.11
N GLU A 175 -20.37 2.17 -1.57
CA GLU A 175 -19.96 0.88 -2.13
C GLU A 175 -19.66 1.03 -3.63
N SER A 176 -18.44 1.45 -3.94
CA SER A 176 -17.99 1.69 -5.32
C SER A 176 -16.47 1.81 -5.38
N VAL A 177 -15.93 1.72 -6.59
CA VAL A 177 -14.61 2.25 -6.92
C VAL A 177 -14.66 3.79 -7.00
N ILE A 178 -13.53 4.46 -6.74
CA ILE A 178 -13.46 5.93 -6.66
C ILE A 178 -13.77 6.59 -8.01
N GLU A 179 -13.42 5.93 -9.11
CA GLU A 179 -13.59 6.39 -10.50
C GLU A 179 -15.05 6.66 -10.86
N ASN A 180 -16.00 6.07 -10.12
CA ASN A 180 -17.43 6.26 -10.34
C ASN A 180 -18.07 7.30 -9.40
N ILE A 181 -17.26 7.97 -8.56
CA ILE A 181 -17.77 8.85 -7.52
C ILE A 181 -17.85 10.29 -7.99
N THR A 182 -18.95 10.94 -7.64
CA THR A 182 -19.09 12.40 -7.63
C THR A 182 -19.52 12.84 -6.24
N LEU A 183 -19.08 14.02 -5.80
CA LEU A 183 -19.40 14.56 -4.50
C LEU A 183 -20.00 15.95 -4.61
N ASP A 184 -20.97 16.24 -3.75
CA ASP A 184 -21.57 17.57 -3.63
C ASP A 184 -20.64 18.58 -2.93
N SER A 185 -19.59 18.10 -2.26
CA SER A 185 -18.62 18.92 -1.53
C SER A 185 -17.24 18.30 -1.65
N ALA A 186 -16.23 19.15 -1.86
CA ALA A 186 -14.85 18.71 -1.94
C ALA A 186 -14.35 18.16 -0.60
N ALA A 187 -13.47 17.17 -0.65
CA ALA A 187 -12.80 16.63 0.51
C ALA A 187 -11.59 17.50 0.90
N ASP A 188 -11.48 17.81 2.19
CA ASP A 188 -10.29 18.48 2.73
C ASP A 188 -9.11 17.50 2.78
N VAL A 189 -9.39 16.24 3.11
CA VAL A 189 -8.40 15.18 3.24
C VAL A 189 -8.86 13.92 2.55
N ILE A 190 -8.05 13.38 1.65
CA ILE A 190 -8.18 12.02 1.11
C ILE A 190 -7.02 11.19 1.64
N VAL A 191 -7.33 10.01 2.16
CA VAL A 191 -6.34 9.01 2.55
C VAL A 191 -6.57 7.71 1.80
N SER A 192 -5.51 7.00 1.45
CA SER A 192 -5.58 5.66 0.90
C SER A 192 -4.36 4.85 1.34
N PHE A 193 -4.60 3.66 1.89
CA PHE A 193 -3.56 2.84 2.52
C PHE A 193 -3.46 1.48 1.85
N GLU A 194 -2.30 1.15 1.28
CA GLU A 194 -2.04 -0.14 0.62
C GLU A 194 -3.08 -0.45 -0.48
N VAL A 195 -3.27 0.51 -1.41
CA VAL A 195 -4.21 0.39 -2.55
C VAL A 195 -3.48 0.51 -3.88
N LEU A 196 -2.56 1.48 -4.01
CA LEU A 196 -1.95 1.85 -5.30
C LEU A 196 -1.24 0.68 -6.00
N GLU A 197 -0.62 -0.21 -5.24
CA GLU A 197 0.09 -1.40 -5.71
C GLU A 197 -0.83 -2.41 -6.41
N HIS A 198 -2.13 -2.38 -6.11
CA HIS A 198 -3.15 -3.29 -6.62
C HIS A 198 -3.88 -2.78 -7.87
N LEU A 199 -3.78 -1.48 -8.16
CA LEU A 199 -4.60 -0.81 -9.17
C LEU A 199 -4.12 -1.10 -10.60
N PHE A 200 -5.08 -1.27 -11.51
CA PHE A 200 -4.75 -1.33 -12.94
C PHE A 200 -4.11 -0.01 -13.42
N SER A 201 -4.69 1.14 -13.05
CA SER A 201 -4.17 2.47 -13.37
C SER A 201 -4.09 3.35 -12.11
N PRO A 202 -2.92 3.43 -11.46
CA PRO A 202 -2.68 4.35 -10.35
C PRO A 202 -2.86 5.83 -10.74
N ARG A 203 -2.59 6.18 -12.01
CA ARG A 203 -2.77 7.53 -12.54
C ARG A 203 -4.24 7.95 -12.51
N GLU A 204 -5.15 7.13 -13.06
CA GLU A 204 -6.58 7.46 -13.11
C GLU A 204 -7.18 7.60 -11.71
N PHE A 205 -6.78 6.72 -10.79
CA PHE A 205 -7.14 6.82 -9.37
C PHE A 205 -6.73 8.17 -8.75
N LEU A 206 -5.50 8.62 -8.99
CA LEU A 206 -4.99 9.89 -8.43
C LEU A 206 -5.63 11.11 -9.09
N LEU A 207 -5.88 11.05 -10.41
CA LEU A 207 -6.63 12.09 -11.11
C LEU A 207 -8.04 12.22 -10.53
N GLN A 208 -8.69 11.09 -10.26
CA GLN A 208 -10.00 11.09 -9.63
C GLN A 208 -9.95 11.61 -8.18
N CYS A 209 -8.94 11.25 -7.38
CA CYS A 209 -8.76 11.90 -6.07
C CYS A 209 -8.71 13.43 -6.23
N ALA A 210 -8.02 13.91 -7.27
CA ALA A 210 -7.85 15.33 -7.55
C ALA A 210 -9.15 16.04 -8.02
N THR A 211 -10.14 15.32 -8.56
CA THR A 211 -11.46 15.87 -8.89
C THR A 211 -12.35 15.99 -7.65
N LEU A 212 -12.12 15.14 -6.64
CA LEU A 212 -12.86 15.13 -5.38
C LEU A 212 -12.31 16.11 -4.34
N GLN A 213 -11.21 16.82 -4.62
CA GLN A 213 -10.57 17.78 -3.70
C GLN A 213 -10.44 19.17 -4.31
N ASP A 214 -10.65 20.18 -3.47
CA ASP A 214 -10.32 21.57 -3.79
C ASP A 214 -8.82 21.82 -3.69
N VAL A 215 -8.36 22.89 -4.35
CA VAL A 215 -6.98 23.39 -4.22
C VAL A 215 -6.65 23.61 -2.75
N GLY A 216 -5.50 23.08 -2.32
CA GLY A 216 -5.06 23.15 -0.93
C GLY A 216 -5.42 21.93 -0.08
N GLY A 217 -6.33 21.05 -0.56
CA GLY A 217 -6.67 19.78 0.08
C GLY A 217 -5.48 18.83 0.20
N LEU A 218 -5.53 17.92 1.16
CA LEU A 218 -4.45 17.00 1.50
C LEU A 218 -4.74 15.59 0.96
N LEU A 219 -3.76 15.02 0.27
CA LEU A 219 -3.74 13.61 -0.11
C LEU A 219 -2.68 12.89 0.71
N VAL A 220 -3.04 11.76 1.32
CA VAL A 220 -2.11 10.89 2.04
C VAL A 220 -2.18 9.47 1.48
N LEU A 221 -1.03 8.93 1.10
CA LEU A 221 -0.91 7.61 0.49
C LEU A 221 0.09 6.75 1.24
N THR A 222 -0.19 5.44 1.32
CA THR A 222 0.82 4.43 1.61
C THR A 222 0.82 3.33 0.58
N CYS A 223 2.00 2.78 0.32
CA CYS A 223 2.19 1.57 -0.47
C CYS A 223 3.61 1.01 -0.22
N PRO A 224 3.90 -0.21 -0.71
CA PRO A 224 5.23 -0.78 -0.62
C PRO A 224 6.29 0.03 -1.38
N ASN A 225 7.50 0.08 -0.82
CA ASN A 225 8.73 0.54 -1.48
C ASN A 225 9.53 -0.65 -2.00
N TYR A 226 9.58 -0.84 -3.32
CA TYR A 226 10.37 -1.89 -3.94
C TYR A 226 11.86 -1.84 -3.56
N GLN A 227 12.40 -0.65 -3.35
CA GLN A 227 13.80 -0.43 -2.95
C GLN A 227 14.02 -0.60 -1.44
N GLY A 228 13.01 -1.08 -0.70
CA GLY A 228 13.09 -1.36 0.72
C GLY A 228 14.04 -2.52 1.03
N PHE A 229 14.66 -2.45 2.21
CA PHE A 229 15.72 -3.37 2.63
C PHE A 229 15.28 -4.83 2.62
N ASP A 230 14.12 -5.16 3.18
CA ASP A 230 13.66 -6.55 3.22
C ASP A 230 13.34 -7.08 1.82
N ILE A 231 12.66 -6.31 0.97
CA ILE A 231 12.37 -6.68 -0.43
C ILE A 231 13.67 -6.92 -1.20
N GLN A 232 14.61 -5.97 -1.15
CA GLN A 232 15.88 -6.08 -1.88
C GLN A 232 16.77 -7.21 -1.35
N THR A 233 16.73 -7.49 -0.04
CA THR A 233 17.56 -8.54 0.57
C THR A 233 16.97 -9.94 0.37
N LEU A 234 15.63 -10.06 0.40
CA LEU A 234 14.95 -11.34 0.25
C LEU A 234 14.72 -11.73 -1.22
N GLY A 235 14.65 -10.76 -2.13
CA GLY A 235 14.31 -11.02 -3.54
C GLY A 235 13.01 -11.82 -3.65
N ASP A 236 13.06 -12.92 -4.39
CA ASP A 236 11.90 -13.81 -4.62
C ASP A 236 11.26 -14.33 -3.33
N ALA A 237 12.01 -14.43 -2.22
CA ALA A 237 11.50 -14.87 -0.92
C ALA A 237 10.72 -13.79 -0.15
N SER A 238 10.64 -12.57 -0.69
CA SER A 238 9.87 -11.48 -0.09
C SER A 238 8.37 -11.72 -0.25
N ASP A 239 7.65 -11.70 0.87
CA ASP A 239 6.19 -11.81 0.90
C ASP A 239 5.51 -10.55 0.32
N SER A 240 6.22 -9.43 0.18
CA SER A 240 5.69 -8.20 -0.43
C SER A 240 5.73 -8.24 -1.96
N LEU A 241 6.42 -9.22 -2.56
CA LEU A 241 6.35 -9.47 -4.00
C LEU A 241 5.29 -10.55 -4.24
N ASP A 242 4.05 -10.15 -4.47
CA ASP A 242 2.93 -11.07 -4.68
C ASP A 242 2.22 -10.82 -6.03
N ALA A 243 1.34 -11.73 -6.45
CA ALA A 243 0.61 -11.67 -7.70
C ALA A 243 -0.39 -10.50 -7.79
N GLU A 244 -0.84 -9.99 -6.64
CA GLU A 244 -1.75 -8.84 -6.55
C GLU A 244 -1.03 -7.49 -6.47
N HIS A 245 0.27 -7.46 -6.14
CA HIS A 245 1.09 -6.24 -6.12
C HIS A 245 1.68 -5.97 -7.52
N ILE A 246 0.82 -5.56 -8.43
CA ILE A 246 1.15 -5.34 -9.84
C ILE A 246 1.95 -4.04 -10.09
N ASN A 247 1.96 -3.10 -9.15
CA ASN A 247 2.79 -1.89 -9.19
C ASN A 247 3.71 -1.81 -7.97
N LEU A 248 5.03 -1.80 -8.20
CA LEU A 248 6.06 -1.76 -7.16
C LEU A 248 6.82 -0.43 -7.26
N PHE A 249 6.31 0.57 -6.54
CA PHE A 249 6.84 1.93 -6.56
C PHE A 249 8.12 2.07 -5.70
N ASN A 250 8.78 3.21 -5.83
CA ASN A 250 9.93 3.61 -5.03
C ASN A 250 9.84 5.09 -4.60
N PRO A 251 10.74 5.60 -3.73
CA PRO A 251 10.64 6.95 -3.17
C PRO A 251 10.87 8.07 -4.18
N TRP A 252 11.25 7.74 -5.42
CA TRP A 252 11.36 8.67 -6.54
C TRP A 252 10.13 8.62 -7.45
N SER A 253 9.69 7.42 -7.82
CA SER A 253 8.63 7.23 -8.80
C SER A 253 7.25 7.61 -8.28
N LEU A 254 6.93 7.32 -7.00
CA LEU A 254 5.64 7.66 -6.42
C LEU A 254 5.44 9.20 -6.35
N PRO A 255 6.40 10.00 -5.84
CA PRO A 255 6.31 11.46 -5.94
C PRO A 255 6.22 11.99 -7.37
N GLN A 256 6.86 11.34 -8.35
CA GLN A 256 6.76 11.76 -9.74
C GLN A 256 5.33 11.60 -10.26
N LEU A 257 4.74 10.41 -10.08
CA LEU A 257 3.35 10.14 -10.45
C LEU A 257 2.37 11.11 -9.79
N VAL A 258 2.50 11.32 -8.47
CA VAL A 258 1.61 12.21 -7.72
C VAL A 258 1.67 13.65 -8.25
N ARG A 259 2.87 14.13 -8.64
CA ARG A 259 3.02 15.47 -9.24
C ARG A 259 2.32 15.59 -10.60
N THR A 260 2.41 14.58 -11.45
CA THR A 260 1.75 14.61 -12.77
C THR A 260 0.23 14.50 -12.70
N CYS A 261 -0.32 14.12 -11.54
CA CYS A 261 -1.75 14.12 -11.23
C CYS A 261 -2.23 15.42 -10.56
N GLY A 262 -1.42 16.49 -10.57
CA GLY A 262 -1.82 17.82 -10.11
C GLY A 262 -1.73 18.00 -8.59
N TYR A 263 -0.75 17.37 -7.96
CA TYR A 263 -0.42 17.57 -6.55
C TYR A 263 1.00 18.12 -6.37
N GLU A 264 1.18 18.93 -5.35
CA GLU A 264 2.49 19.28 -4.82
C GLU A 264 2.87 18.28 -3.73
N VAL A 265 3.97 17.54 -3.91
CA VAL A 265 4.44 16.58 -2.89
C VAL A 265 5.09 17.33 -1.73
N LEU A 266 4.48 17.21 -0.54
CA LEU A 266 4.94 17.86 0.69
C LEU A 266 6.01 17.03 1.40
N GLU A 267 5.80 15.72 1.48
CA GLU A 267 6.79 14.77 2.01
C GLU A 267 6.61 13.38 1.41
N CYS A 268 7.73 12.66 1.28
CA CYS A 268 7.75 11.22 1.00
C CYS A 268 8.80 10.59 1.92
N THR A 269 8.36 9.66 2.75
CA THR A 269 9.16 9.01 3.80
C THR A 269 8.97 7.51 3.74
N THR A 270 9.83 6.73 4.39
CA THR A 270 9.65 5.28 4.51
C THR A 270 9.57 4.86 5.99
N PRO A 271 8.45 5.05 6.68
CA PRO A 271 8.38 4.90 8.13
C PRO A 271 8.35 3.44 8.62
N GLY A 272 8.58 2.45 7.74
CA GLY A 272 8.60 1.03 8.08
C GLY A 272 9.47 0.71 9.30
N GLU A 273 8.97 -0.20 10.14
CA GLU A 273 9.63 -0.60 11.39
C GLU A 273 10.01 -2.08 11.45
N LEU A 274 9.65 -2.86 10.43
CA LEU A 274 9.73 -4.32 10.46
C LEU A 274 10.80 -4.91 9.55
N ASP A 275 11.38 -4.14 8.63
CA ASP A 275 12.28 -4.64 7.58
C ASP A 275 13.41 -5.54 8.12
N ALA A 276 14.15 -5.03 9.12
CA ALA A 276 15.29 -5.73 9.69
C ALA A 276 14.85 -7.02 10.43
N ASP A 277 13.72 -6.98 11.14
CA ASP A 277 13.18 -8.16 11.83
C ASP A 277 12.67 -9.18 10.80
N ILE A 278 11.98 -8.77 9.75
CA ILE A 278 11.51 -9.65 8.67
C ILE A 278 12.67 -10.44 8.07
N VAL A 279 13.76 -9.76 7.68
CA VAL A 279 14.96 -10.45 7.15
C VAL A 279 15.56 -11.38 8.20
N ARG A 280 15.70 -10.92 9.45
CA ARG A 280 16.20 -11.73 10.55
C ARG A 280 15.38 -13.01 10.76
N GLN A 281 14.05 -12.92 10.77
CA GLN A 281 13.17 -14.08 10.96
C GLN A 281 13.35 -15.10 9.83
N LYS A 282 13.48 -14.65 8.58
CA LYS A 282 13.78 -15.52 7.43
C LYS A 282 15.11 -16.24 7.59
N VAL A 283 16.15 -15.58 8.11
CA VAL A 283 17.44 -16.21 8.41
C VAL A 283 17.32 -17.25 9.54
N LEU A 284 16.63 -16.92 10.62
CA LEU A 284 16.44 -17.83 11.75
C LEU A 284 15.63 -19.08 11.39
N ARG A 285 14.71 -18.97 10.43
CA ARG A 285 13.96 -20.11 9.88
C ARG A 285 14.74 -20.91 8.84
N GLY A 286 15.93 -20.45 8.45
CA GLY A 286 16.76 -21.08 7.42
C GLY A 286 16.28 -20.80 5.98
N GLU A 287 15.35 -19.85 5.80
CA GLU A 287 14.82 -19.42 4.49
C GLU A 287 15.79 -18.48 3.76
N LEU A 288 16.72 -17.85 4.48
CA LEU A 288 17.78 -16.99 3.93
C LEU A 288 19.14 -17.31 4.58
N VAL A 289 20.20 -17.39 3.77
CA VAL A 289 21.57 -17.64 4.26
C VAL A 289 22.44 -16.39 4.08
N LEU A 290 22.88 -15.80 5.20
CA LEU A 290 23.72 -14.59 5.21
C LEU A 290 25.23 -14.86 5.31
N THR A 291 25.70 -16.10 5.13
CA THR A 291 27.13 -16.45 5.31
C THR A 291 28.08 -15.68 4.38
N ARG A 292 27.58 -15.17 3.25
CA ARG A 292 28.34 -14.31 2.32
C ARG A 292 28.27 -12.82 2.66
N TYR A 293 27.48 -12.44 3.66
CA TYR A 293 27.22 -11.06 4.08
C TYR A 293 27.58 -10.89 5.57
N PRO A 294 28.88 -10.95 5.95
CA PRO A 294 29.30 -10.96 7.35
C PRO A 294 28.85 -9.73 8.13
N PHE A 295 28.74 -8.56 7.47
CA PHE A 295 28.18 -7.36 8.09
C PHE A 295 26.70 -7.54 8.46
N LEU A 296 25.88 -8.01 7.53
CA LEU A 296 24.44 -8.24 7.79
C LEU A 296 24.23 -9.36 8.81
N HIS A 297 25.04 -10.42 8.76
CA HIS A 297 24.99 -11.48 9.78
C HIS A 297 25.26 -10.91 11.18
N LYS A 298 26.30 -10.07 11.32
CA LYS A 298 26.61 -9.42 12.60
C LYS A 298 25.45 -8.58 13.11
N VAL A 299 24.87 -7.73 12.25
CA VAL A 299 23.79 -6.81 12.63
C VAL A 299 22.48 -7.54 12.95
N LEU A 300 22.10 -8.53 12.13
CA LEU A 300 20.79 -9.18 12.21
C LEU A 300 20.77 -10.40 13.12
N ILE A 301 21.91 -11.06 13.34
CA ILE A 301 22.00 -12.32 14.10
C ILE A 301 22.88 -12.17 15.33
N ASP A 302 24.16 -11.83 15.17
CA ASP A 302 25.13 -11.90 16.27
C ASP A 302 24.87 -10.82 17.34
N ASP A 303 24.60 -9.57 16.92
CA ASP A 303 24.45 -8.40 17.79
C ASP A 303 23.06 -7.75 17.67
N TRP A 304 22.01 -8.53 17.35
CA TRP A 304 20.65 -8.01 17.10
C TRP A 304 20.12 -7.09 18.20
N HIS A 305 20.36 -7.45 19.47
CA HIS A 305 19.85 -6.68 20.61
C HIS A 305 20.43 -5.26 20.70
N ASP A 306 21.67 -5.06 20.24
CA ASP A 306 22.36 -3.76 20.27
C ASP A 306 22.21 -3.00 18.95
N LEU A 307 22.25 -3.71 17.81
CA LEU A 307 22.31 -3.09 16.48
C LEU A 307 20.98 -3.07 15.72
N GLY A 308 20.07 -4.02 15.97
CA GLY A 308 18.86 -4.20 15.16
C GLY A 308 17.97 -2.96 15.09
N ASN A 309 17.64 -2.38 16.24
CA ASN A 309 16.82 -1.15 16.30
C ASN A 309 17.52 0.06 15.67
N SER A 310 18.83 0.19 15.86
CA SER A 310 19.63 1.27 15.27
C SER A 310 19.69 1.13 13.75
N PHE A 311 19.80 -0.11 13.26
CA PHE A 311 19.77 -0.41 11.83
C PHE A 311 18.40 -0.14 11.23
N GLN A 312 17.30 -0.59 11.84
CA GLN A 312 15.94 -0.25 11.38
C GLN A 312 15.72 1.27 11.34
N ARG A 313 16.21 2.01 12.35
CA ARG A 313 16.15 3.47 12.35
C ARG A 313 16.93 4.07 11.17
N PHE A 314 18.14 3.56 10.92
CA PHE A 314 18.95 3.97 9.77
C PHE A 314 18.19 3.76 8.45
N LEU A 315 17.53 2.61 8.27
CA LEU A 315 16.73 2.33 7.06
C LEU A 315 15.62 3.38 6.88
N ARG A 316 14.86 3.66 7.93
CA ARG A 316 13.77 4.65 7.91
C ARG A 316 14.26 6.07 7.61
N GLU A 317 15.33 6.51 8.27
CA GLU A 317 15.89 7.86 8.11
C GLU A 317 16.47 8.10 6.71
N ASN A 318 16.85 7.03 6.00
CA ASN A 318 17.49 7.11 4.69
C ASN A 318 16.58 6.65 3.53
N ARG A 319 15.27 6.53 3.75
CA ARG A 319 14.27 6.10 2.74
C ARG A 319 14.50 4.69 2.18
N MET A 320 15.04 3.81 3.02
CA MET A 320 15.40 2.42 2.66
C MET A 320 14.48 1.38 3.29
N SER A 321 13.39 1.79 3.94
CA SER A 321 12.37 0.84 4.41
C SER A 321 11.34 0.53 3.31
N SER A 322 10.71 -0.64 3.38
CA SER A 322 9.77 -1.20 2.40
C SER A 322 8.34 -0.69 2.48
N HIS A 323 8.05 0.21 3.42
CA HIS A 323 6.76 0.87 3.52
C HIS A 323 6.93 2.36 3.26
N MET A 324 6.23 2.90 2.25
CA MET A 324 6.23 4.32 1.93
C MET A 324 5.03 5.04 2.52
N TRP A 325 5.27 6.29 2.88
CA TRP A 325 4.26 7.27 3.23
C TRP A 325 4.47 8.54 2.42
N LEU A 326 3.44 8.99 1.72
CA LEU A 326 3.47 10.21 0.94
C LEU A 326 2.33 11.13 1.37
N ALA A 327 2.65 12.40 1.59
CA ALA A 327 1.66 13.45 1.77
C ALA A 327 1.84 14.51 0.67
N ALA A 328 0.74 14.90 0.04
CA ALA A 328 0.73 15.86 -1.04
C ALA A 328 -0.44 16.83 -0.90
N ARG A 329 -0.26 18.05 -1.42
CA ARG A 329 -1.30 19.07 -1.46
C ARG A 329 -1.88 19.17 -2.85
N ARG A 330 -3.20 19.29 -2.98
CA ARG A 330 -3.83 19.60 -4.26
C ARG A 330 -3.29 20.94 -4.77
N ALA A 331 -2.60 20.93 -5.89
CA ALA A 331 -2.00 22.12 -6.47
C ALA A 331 -3.05 22.96 -7.18
N ALA A 332 -2.85 24.28 -7.23
CA ALA A 332 -3.57 25.10 -8.19
C ALA A 332 -3.15 24.67 -9.60
N VAL A 333 -4.11 24.44 -10.50
CA VAL A 333 -3.80 24.18 -11.90
C VAL A 333 -3.07 25.41 -12.44
N ASP A 334 -1.83 25.25 -12.92
CA ASP A 334 -1.17 26.31 -13.68
C ASP A 334 -1.85 26.36 -15.07
N PRO A 335 -2.60 27.42 -15.41
CA PRO A 335 -3.30 27.52 -16.70
C PRO A 335 -2.34 27.57 -17.90
N LYS A 336 -1.01 27.52 -17.70
CA LYS A 336 0.00 27.51 -18.77
C LYS A 336 0.50 26.11 -19.17
N LEU A 337 0.02 25.04 -18.52
CA LEU A 337 0.44 23.65 -18.77
C LEU A 337 -0.68 22.75 -19.32
N SER A 338 -1.83 23.32 -19.72
CA SER A 338 -2.94 22.63 -20.39
C SER A 338 -2.88 22.74 -21.91
#